data_AF-A0A3M1H270-F1
#
_entry.id   AF-A0A3M1H270-F1
#
_cell.length_a   1.000
_cell.length_b   1.000
_cell.length_c   1.000
_cell.angle_alpha   90.00
_cell.angle_beta   90.00
_cell.angle_gamma   90.00
#
_symmetry.space_group_name_H-M   'P 1'
#
loop_
_entity.id
_entity.type
_entity.pdbx_description
1 polymer ?
#
loop_
_entity_poly.entity_id
_entity_poly.type
_entity_poly.pdbx_seq_one_letter_code
_entity_poly.pdbx_strand_id
1 'polypeptide(L)'
;MAVERCGEVQGDAVELEAAVVRCTEGEVAPRLLAQRDPGTGAPVLWLVPGESVAAHRRARLLEALERAGRPGYFHAPFATPFSWVSRCWAQLGGPRLVSATERRVFVAAALEAFGSSHPFGEAAATPGFVLEAARCLEWLGRLGLRSEAALRERLGSAAGPVERALADLLAAYRRLLGRARLADAAQAFHAVA
;
A
#
# COMPACT_ATOMS: atom_id res chain seq x y z
N MET A 1 -10.07 -18.48 -10.42
CA MET A 1 -8.75 -17.86 -10.16
C MET A 1 -8.07 -18.67 -9.08
N ALA A 2 -7.14 -19.55 -9.47
CA ALA A 2 -6.36 -20.33 -8.52
C ALA A 2 -5.18 -19.46 -8.08
N VAL A 3 -5.16 -19.07 -6.81
CA VAL A 3 -3.90 -18.72 -6.14
C VAL A 3 -3.28 -20.07 -5.81
N GLU A 4 -2.52 -20.64 -6.74
CA GLU A 4 -1.67 -21.77 -6.39
C GLU A 4 -0.63 -21.25 -5.39
N ARG A 5 -0.82 -21.65 -4.14
CA ARG A 5 0.26 -21.62 -3.15
C ARG A 5 1.37 -22.48 -3.75
N CYS A 6 2.49 -21.85 -4.10
CA CYS A 6 3.75 -22.58 -4.22
C CYS A 6 3.86 -23.47 -2.97
N GLY A 7 4.17 -24.75 -3.23
CA GLY A 7 3.96 -25.87 -2.34
C GLY A 7 4.43 -25.66 -0.90
N GLU A 8 3.98 -26.56 -0.04
CA GLU A 8 4.47 -26.73 1.32
C GLU A 8 6.01 -26.72 1.35
N VAL A 9 6.58 -25.54 1.48
CA VAL A 9 7.88 -25.33 2.10
C VAL A 9 7.53 -25.02 3.53
N GLN A 10 7.38 -26.08 4.33
CA GLN A 10 7.62 -25.99 5.77
C GLN A 10 9.10 -25.67 5.94
N GLY A 11 9.43 -24.39 5.80
CA GLY A 11 10.77 -23.85 5.91
C GLY A 11 10.63 -22.36 6.10
N ASP A 12 11.20 -21.87 7.21
CA ASP A 12 11.16 -20.47 7.63
C ASP A 12 11.41 -19.51 6.46
N ALA A 13 10.82 -18.30 6.52
CA ALA A 13 10.96 -17.23 5.52
C ALA A 13 12.41 -16.94 5.06
N VAL A 14 13.40 -17.43 5.80
CA VAL A 14 14.84 -17.45 5.52
C VAL A 14 15.23 -18.29 4.28
N GLU A 15 14.53 -19.39 3.98
CA GLU A 15 14.86 -20.25 2.83
C GLU A 15 14.43 -19.65 1.48
N LEU A 16 13.32 -18.90 1.47
CA LEU A 16 12.89 -18.14 0.27
C LEU A 16 13.86 -16.98 -0.02
N GLU A 17 14.38 -16.35 1.03
CA GLU A 17 15.39 -15.30 0.92
C GLU A 17 16.73 -15.87 0.41
N ALA A 18 17.12 -17.06 0.88
CA ALA A 18 18.31 -17.77 0.42
C ALA A 18 18.21 -18.23 -1.05
N ALA A 19 17.03 -18.70 -1.50
CA ALA A 19 16.80 -19.05 -2.90
C ALA A 19 16.86 -17.82 -3.81
N VAL A 20 16.25 -16.70 -3.39
CA VAL A 20 16.26 -15.44 -4.15
C VAL A 20 17.64 -14.76 -4.14
N VAL A 21 18.44 -14.92 -3.07
CA VAL A 21 19.84 -14.43 -2.98
C VAL A 21 20.80 -15.27 -3.83
N ARG A 22 20.68 -16.60 -3.84
CA ARG A 22 21.52 -17.47 -4.69
C ARG A 22 21.22 -17.34 -6.18
N CYS A 23 20.05 -16.82 -6.54
CA CYS A 23 19.61 -16.63 -7.92
C CYS A 23 20.22 -15.42 -8.66
N THR A 24 21.20 -14.70 -8.10
CA THR A 24 21.82 -13.52 -8.75
C THR A 24 23.24 -13.72 -9.26
N GLU A 25 23.80 -14.94 -9.20
CA GLU A 25 25.14 -15.25 -9.72
C GLU A 25 25.07 -16.12 -10.99
N GLY A 26 25.67 -15.63 -12.08
CA GLY A 26 26.09 -16.42 -13.25
C GLY A 26 25.02 -16.78 -14.28
N GLU A 27 24.08 -17.66 -13.93
CA GLU A 27 23.29 -18.43 -14.93
C GLU A 27 21.77 -18.31 -14.79
N VAL A 28 21.29 -17.62 -13.76
CA VAL A 28 19.88 -17.68 -13.36
C VAL A 28 19.01 -16.64 -14.07
N ALA A 29 19.61 -15.55 -14.57
CA ALA A 29 18.91 -14.49 -15.27
C ALA A 29 18.11 -14.98 -16.51
N PRO A 30 18.68 -15.76 -17.45
CA PRO A 30 17.91 -16.29 -18.59
C PRO A 30 16.81 -17.28 -18.17
N ARG A 31 17.05 -18.09 -17.13
CA ARG A 31 16.07 -19.05 -16.61
C ARG A 31 14.87 -18.35 -15.99
N LEU A 32 15.10 -17.31 -15.18
CA LEU A 32 14.02 -16.51 -14.57
C LEU A 32 13.12 -15.85 -15.63
N LEU A 33 13.70 -15.39 -16.75
CA LEU A 33 12.95 -14.76 -17.84
C LEU A 33 12.20 -15.76 -18.72
N ALA A 34 12.74 -16.98 -18.84
CA ALA A 34 12.12 -18.07 -19.57
C ALA A 34 10.98 -18.73 -18.79
N GLN A 35 10.90 -18.50 -17.47
CA GLN A 35 9.79 -19.03 -16.69
C GLN A 35 8.47 -18.48 -17.21
N ARG A 36 7.57 -19.42 -17.46
CA ARG A 36 6.18 -19.20 -17.82
C ARG A 36 5.34 -20.02 -16.87
N ASP A 37 4.20 -19.45 -16.52
CA ASP A 37 3.16 -20.21 -15.85
C ASP A 37 2.75 -21.40 -16.74
N PRO A 38 2.82 -22.65 -16.27
CA PRO A 38 2.56 -23.83 -17.10
C PRO A 38 1.09 -23.96 -17.53
N GLY A 39 0.16 -23.31 -16.82
CA GLY A 39 -1.26 -23.32 -17.18
C GLY A 39 -1.64 -22.28 -18.24
N THR A 40 -1.00 -21.11 -18.24
CA THR A 40 -1.40 -19.96 -19.05
C THR A 40 -0.36 -19.53 -20.08
N GLY A 41 0.89 -19.99 -19.96
CA GLY A 41 2.01 -19.51 -20.77
C GLY A 41 2.38 -18.04 -20.51
N ALA A 42 1.88 -17.43 -19.43
CA ALA A 42 2.14 -16.04 -19.09
C ALA A 42 3.50 -15.86 -18.40
N PRO A 43 4.13 -14.66 -18.50
CA PRO A 43 5.36 -14.35 -17.77
C PRO A 43 5.16 -14.44 -16.26
N VAL A 44 6.13 -15.02 -15.54
CA VAL A 44 6.10 -15.12 -14.08
C VAL A 44 6.47 -13.79 -13.44
N LEU A 45 5.64 -13.32 -12.50
CA LEU A 45 5.87 -12.16 -11.65
C LEU A 45 6.42 -12.60 -10.28
N TRP A 46 7.50 -11.97 -9.84
CA TRP A 46 8.16 -12.17 -8.56
C TRP A 46 7.80 -11.05 -7.59
N LEU A 47 7.13 -11.42 -6.50
CA LEU A 47 6.81 -10.50 -5.42
C LEU A 47 7.97 -10.43 -4.42
N VAL A 48 8.41 -9.21 -4.11
CA VAL A 48 9.49 -8.93 -3.16
C VAL A 48 9.03 -7.95 -2.08
N PRO A 49 9.65 -7.95 -0.88
CA PRO A 49 9.11 -7.24 0.28
C PRO A 49 9.19 -5.71 0.21
N GLY A 50 10.03 -5.14 -0.65
CA GLY A 50 10.21 -3.69 -0.72
C GLY A 50 10.74 -3.19 -2.06
N GLU A 51 10.48 -1.91 -2.37
CA GLU A 51 10.88 -1.32 -3.65
C GLU A 51 12.40 -1.24 -3.79
N SER A 52 13.15 -1.01 -2.71
CA SER A 52 14.61 -1.06 -2.73
C SER A 52 15.13 -2.46 -3.11
N VAL A 53 14.49 -3.52 -2.60
CA VAL A 53 14.81 -4.90 -2.97
C VAL A 53 14.45 -5.15 -4.43
N ALA A 54 13.27 -4.71 -4.87
CA ALA A 54 12.86 -4.83 -6.26
C ALA A 54 13.84 -4.13 -7.21
N ALA A 55 14.25 -2.89 -6.89
CA ALA A 55 15.22 -2.12 -7.66
C ALA A 55 16.59 -2.82 -7.69
N HIS A 56 17.08 -3.29 -6.55
CA HIS A 56 18.34 -4.03 -6.47
C HIS A 56 18.32 -5.30 -7.32
N ARG A 57 17.24 -6.10 -7.23
CA ARG A 57 17.08 -7.33 -8.03
C ARG A 57 16.99 -7.05 -9.53
N ARG A 58 16.30 -5.97 -9.92
CA ARG A 58 16.25 -5.51 -11.32
C ARG A 58 17.64 -5.13 -11.84
N ALA A 59 18.41 -4.37 -11.06
CA ALA A 59 19.77 -3.98 -11.44
C ALA A 59 20.68 -5.20 -11.63
N ARG A 60 20.68 -6.14 -10.67
CA ARG A 60 21.46 -7.38 -10.76
C ARG A 60 21.08 -8.24 -11.96
N LEU A 61 19.79 -8.31 -12.28
CA LEU A 61 19.29 -9.02 -13.45
C LEU A 61 19.79 -8.36 -14.75
N LEU A 62 19.72 -7.03 -14.84
CA LEU A 62 20.23 -6.28 -16.00
C LEU A 62 21.72 -6.52 -16.21
N GLU A 63 22.54 -6.39 -15.15
CA GLU A 63 23.98 -6.66 -15.24
C GLU A 63 24.29 -8.08 -15.70
N ALA A 64 23.52 -9.08 -15.25
CA ALA A 64 23.71 -10.46 -15.66
C ALA A 64 23.38 -10.69 -17.14
N LEU A 65 22.35 -10.01 -17.65
CA LEU A 65 21.97 -10.07 -19.07
C LEU A 65 22.99 -9.36 -19.96
N GLU A 66 23.52 -8.22 -19.52
CA GLU A 66 24.60 -7.50 -20.19
C GLU A 66 25.85 -8.38 -20.29
N ARG A 67 26.28 -9.01 -19.18
CA ARG A 67 27.41 -9.96 -19.18
C ARG A 67 27.17 -11.16 -20.10
N ALA A 68 25.93 -11.60 -20.26
CA ALA A 68 25.54 -12.69 -21.16
C ALA A 68 25.39 -12.27 -22.63
N GLY A 69 25.73 -11.02 -22.99
CA GLY A 69 25.62 -10.52 -24.36
C GLY A 69 24.17 -10.39 -24.85
N ARG A 70 23.21 -10.24 -23.94
CA ARG A 70 21.77 -10.08 -24.24
C ARG A 70 21.25 -8.72 -23.75
N PRO A 71 21.73 -7.59 -24.32
CA PRO A 71 21.25 -6.28 -23.94
C PRO A 71 19.79 -6.11 -24.38
N GLY A 72 18.93 -5.64 -23.48
CA GLY A 72 17.52 -5.38 -23.79
C GLY A 72 16.75 -4.82 -22.60
N TYR A 73 15.87 -3.86 -22.86
CA TYR A 73 14.95 -3.35 -21.85
C TYR A 73 13.91 -4.43 -21.53
N PHE A 74 13.92 -4.93 -20.30
CA PHE A 74 12.94 -5.91 -19.83
C PHE A 74 11.94 -5.26 -18.89
N HIS A 75 10.64 -5.50 -19.11
CA HIS A 75 9.63 -5.20 -18.10
C HIS A 75 9.94 -6.03 -16.86
N ALA A 76 10.43 -5.35 -15.82
CA ALA A 76 10.95 -5.99 -14.63
C ALA A 76 9.98 -7.05 -14.06
N PRO A 77 10.41 -8.31 -13.96
CA PRO A 77 9.57 -9.36 -13.40
C PRO A 77 9.47 -9.24 -11.88
N PHE A 78 10.10 -8.24 -11.25
CA PHE A 78 10.04 -7.98 -9.82
C PHE A 78 9.07 -6.83 -9.52
N ALA A 79 8.15 -7.05 -8.60
CA ALA A 79 7.28 -6.03 -8.04
C ALA A 79 7.12 -6.23 -6.53
N THR A 80 6.74 -5.18 -5.82
CA THR A 80 6.19 -5.35 -4.48
C THR A 80 4.71 -5.68 -4.59
N PRO A 81 4.08 -6.28 -3.56
CA PRO A 81 2.63 -6.40 -3.53
C PRO A 81 1.93 -5.06 -3.78
N PHE A 82 2.46 -3.97 -3.22
CA PHE A 82 1.92 -2.63 -3.42
C PHE A 82 2.05 -2.15 -4.87
N SER A 83 3.23 -2.21 -5.47
CA SER A 83 3.40 -1.75 -6.86
C SER A 83 2.70 -2.63 -7.87
N TRP A 84 2.54 -3.93 -7.59
CA TRP A 84 1.71 -4.81 -8.40
C TRP A 84 0.24 -4.40 -8.35
N VAL A 85 -0.36 -4.34 -7.16
CA VAL A 85 -1.77 -3.92 -7.00
C VAL A 85 -2.01 -2.54 -7.59
N SER A 86 -1.08 -1.60 -7.41
CA SER A 86 -1.18 -0.24 -7.97
C SER A 86 -1.25 -0.26 -9.50
N ARG A 87 -0.47 -1.12 -10.17
CA ARG A 87 -0.50 -1.27 -11.63
C ARG A 87 -1.82 -1.89 -12.10
N CYS A 88 -2.28 -2.96 -11.46
CA CYS A 88 -3.60 -3.54 -11.74
C CYS A 88 -4.70 -2.51 -11.60
N TRP A 89 -4.67 -1.76 -10.49
CA TRP A 89 -5.65 -0.74 -10.19
C TRP A 89 -5.68 0.35 -11.25
N ALA A 90 -4.50 0.83 -11.69
CA ALA A 90 -4.40 1.81 -12.77
C ALA A 90 -4.93 1.26 -14.10
N GLN A 91 -4.61 0.01 -14.46
CA GLN A 91 -5.10 -0.62 -15.69
C GLN A 91 -6.62 -0.82 -15.71
N LEU A 92 -7.22 -1.06 -14.54
CA LEU A 92 -8.67 -1.18 -14.38
C LEU A 92 -9.40 0.19 -14.33
N GLY A 93 -8.68 1.30 -14.54
CA GLY A 93 -9.25 2.65 -14.43
C GLY A 93 -9.62 3.03 -12.99
N GLY A 94 -8.96 2.41 -12.01
CA GLY A 94 -9.22 2.66 -10.60
C GLY A 94 -8.88 4.11 -10.19
N PRO A 95 -9.55 4.63 -9.15
CA PRO A 95 -9.28 5.97 -8.64
C PRO A 95 -7.83 6.13 -8.19
N ARG A 96 -7.31 7.36 -8.31
CA ARG A 96 -5.95 7.74 -7.88
C ARG A 96 -5.74 7.40 -6.40
N LEU A 97 -4.55 6.89 -6.10
CA LEU A 97 -4.10 6.70 -4.72
C LEU A 97 -3.90 8.05 -4.01
N VAL A 98 -4.28 8.10 -2.74
CA VAL A 98 -4.07 9.28 -1.88
C VAL A 98 -2.72 9.14 -1.19
N SER A 99 -1.85 10.14 -1.38
CA SER A 99 -0.54 10.19 -0.74
C SER A 99 -0.65 10.38 0.78
N ALA A 100 0.45 10.15 1.50
CA ALA A 100 0.50 10.39 2.95
C ALA A 100 0.21 11.86 3.31
N THR A 101 0.70 12.81 2.50
CA THR A 101 0.46 14.25 2.68
C THR A 101 -1.01 14.58 2.49
N GLU A 102 -1.61 14.14 1.39
CA GLU A 102 -3.03 14.38 1.11
C GLU A 102 -3.93 13.73 2.16
N ARG A 103 -3.55 12.55 2.66
CA ARG A 103 -4.26 11.92 3.78
C ARG A 103 -4.28 12.82 5.01
N ARG A 104 -3.16 13.45 5.36
CA ARG A 104 -3.11 14.39 6.50
C ARG A 104 -4.02 15.59 6.27
N VAL A 105 -4.09 16.11 5.05
CA VAL A 105 -5.01 17.20 4.69
C VAL A 105 -6.47 16.76 4.88
N PHE A 106 -6.85 15.58 4.37
CA PHE A 106 -8.20 15.05 4.58
C PHE A 106 -8.52 14.77 6.05
N VAL A 107 -7.53 14.38 6.85
CA VAL A 107 -7.70 14.16 8.29
C VAL A 107 -7.86 15.48 9.04
N ALA A 108 -7.05 16.50 8.72
CA ALA A 108 -7.21 17.84 9.27
C ALA A 108 -8.61 18.38 8.97
N ALA A 109 -9.05 18.32 7.71
CA ALA A 109 -10.39 18.75 7.32
C ALA A 109 -11.51 17.95 8.00
N ALA A 110 -11.31 16.64 8.24
CA ALA A 110 -12.26 15.83 9.00
C ALA A 110 -12.34 16.25 10.47
N LEU A 111 -11.20 16.63 11.06
CA LEU A 111 -11.08 17.09 12.43
C LEU A 111 -11.64 18.51 12.63
N GLU A 112 -11.46 19.41 11.66
CA GLU A 112 -12.03 20.77 11.68
C GLU A 112 -13.57 20.76 11.71
N ALA A 113 -14.19 19.74 11.12
CA ALA A 113 -15.64 19.56 11.19
C ALA A 113 -16.12 19.21 12.61
N PHE A 114 -15.21 18.84 13.51
CA PHE A 114 -15.51 18.58 14.91
C PHE A 114 -15.35 19.85 15.74
N GLY A 115 -16.42 20.23 16.43
CA GLY A 115 -16.38 21.36 17.36
C GLY A 115 -15.58 21.05 18.63
N SER A 116 -15.35 22.08 19.45
CA SER A 116 -14.60 21.98 20.71
C SER A 116 -15.21 21.03 21.76
N SER A 117 -16.49 20.67 21.61
CA SER A 117 -17.18 19.69 22.45
C SER A 117 -16.91 18.23 22.08
N HIS A 118 -16.18 17.98 20.98
CA HIS A 118 -15.79 16.63 20.57
C HIS A 118 -14.71 16.08 21.51
N PRO A 119 -14.62 14.75 21.74
CA PRO A 119 -13.62 14.16 22.66
C PRO A 119 -12.15 14.44 22.31
N PHE A 120 -11.87 14.91 21.10
CA PHE A 120 -10.54 15.36 20.70
C PHE A 120 -10.24 16.82 21.09
N GLY A 121 -11.28 17.61 21.39
CA GLY A 121 -11.18 18.99 21.87
C GLY A 121 -10.25 19.86 21.03
N GLU A 122 -9.48 20.71 21.70
CA GLU A 122 -8.51 21.61 21.07
C GLU A 122 -7.30 20.85 20.47
N ALA A 123 -7.02 19.63 20.92
CA ALA A 123 -5.91 18.83 20.39
C ALA A 123 -6.10 18.54 18.89
N ALA A 124 -7.35 18.44 18.43
CA ALA A 124 -7.72 18.24 17.03
C ALA A 124 -7.13 19.29 16.07
N ALA A 125 -6.89 20.51 16.56
CA ALA A 125 -6.32 21.61 15.77
C ALA A 125 -4.78 21.57 15.69
N THR A 126 -4.11 20.68 16.44
CA THR A 126 -2.65 20.64 16.48
C THR A 126 -2.08 19.77 15.36
N PRO A 127 -1.01 20.20 14.66
CA PRO A 127 -0.37 19.39 13.61
C PRO A 127 0.10 18.00 14.08
N GLY A 128 0.56 17.91 15.33
CA GLY A 128 0.99 16.64 15.94
C GLY A 128 -0.17 15.65 16.08
N PHE A 129 -1.35 16.12 16.49
CA PHE A 129 -2.53 15.28 16.59
C PHE A 129 -3.03 14.83 15.21
N VAL A 130 -3.05 15.72 14.22
CA VAL A 130 -3.42 15.36 12.83
C VAL A 130 -2.51 14.24 12.30
N LEU A 131 -1.21 14.30 12.59
CA LEU A 131 -0.26 13.26 12.21
C LEU A 131 -0.60 11.91 12.85
N GLU A 132 -0.81 11.88 14.16
CA GLU A 132 -1.13 10.64 14.89
C GLU A 132 -2.51 10.08 14.50
N ALA A 133 -3.50 10.94 14.30
CA ALA A 133 -4.81 10.55 13.78
C ALA A 133 -4.70 9.91 12.39
N ALA A 134 -3.90 10.48 11.48
CA ALA A 134 -3.67 9.90 10.16
C ALA A 134 -2.96 8.54 10.22
N ARG A 135 -2.01 8.36 11.16
CA ARG A 135 -1.35 7.07 11.41
C ARG A 135 -2.32 6.04 11.98
N CYS A 136 -3.20 6.44 12.89
CA CYS A 136 -4.23 5.58 13.46
C CYS A 136 -5.19 5.06 12.39
N LEU A 137 -5.70 5.95 11.52
CA LEU A 137 -6.55 5.55 10.39
C LEU A 137 -5.84 4.61 9.40
N GLU A 138 -4.53 4.81 9.17
CA GLU A 138 -3.74 3.86 8.38
C GLU A 138 -3.69 2.48 9.01
N TRP A 139 -3.42 2.43 10.32
CA TRP A 139 -3.34 1.18 11.07
C TRP A 139 -4.68 0.43 11.06
N LEU A 140 -5.80 1.13 11.26
CA LEU A 140 -7.15 0.57 11.11
C LEU A 140 -7.37 -0.01 9.70
N GLY A 141 -6.92 0.69 8.66
CA GLY A 141 -6.98 0.20 7.29
C GLY A 141 -6.20 -1.09 7.04
N ARG A 142 -5.04 -1.25 7.69
CA ARG A 142 -4.23 -2.49 7.67
C ARG A 142 -4.91 -3.65 8.39
N LEU A 143 -5.71 -3.35 9.42
CA LEU A 143 -6.53 -4.33 10.14
C LEU A 143 -7.86 -4.64 9.42
N GLY A 144 -8.13 -4.04 8.27
CA GLY A 144 -9.39 -4.23 7.52
C GLY A 144 -10.57 -3.42 8.08
N LEU A 145 -10.37 -2.59 9.10
CA LEU A 145 -11.40 -1.74 9.71
C LEU A 145 -11.58 -0.46 8.91
N ARG A 146 -12.28 -0.57 7.77
CA ARG A 146 -12.39 0.51 6.75
C ARG A 146 -13.69 1.31 6.80
N SER A 147 -14.62 0.94 7.67
CA SER A 147 -15.90 1.61 7.86
C SER A 147 -16.16 1.88 9.33
N GLU A 148 -16.96 2.90 9.60
CA GLU A 148 -17.47 3.21 10.94
C GLU A 148 -18.18 2.00 11.55
N ALA A 149 -19.05 1.34 10.77
CA ALA A 149 -19.79 0.16 11.23
C ALA A 149 -18.85 -0.98 11.66
N ALA A 150 -17.84 -1.31 10.84
CA ALA A 150 -16.88 -2.37 11.18
C ALA A 150 -16.05 -2.03 12.43
N LEU A 151 -15.68 -0.75 12.59
CA LEU A 151 -14.96 -0.32 13.79
C LEU A 151 -15.86 -0.36 15.03
N ARG A 152 -17.10 0.12 14.95
CA ARG A 152 -18.06 0.08 16.07
C ARG A 152 -18.40 -1.35 16.48
N GLU A 153 -18.60 -2.24 15.51
CA GLU A 153 -18.82 -3.66 15.77
C GLU A 153 -17.63 -4.28 16.51
N ARG A 154 -16.40 -3.96 16.07
CA ARG A 154 -15.18 -4.46 16.71
C ARG A 154 -14.99 -3.92 18.13
N LEU A 155 -15.35 -2.66 18.37
CA LEU A 155 -15.24 -2.02 19.68
C LEU A 155 -16.33 -2.49 20.65
N GLY A 156 -17.51 -2.86 20.14
CA GLY A 156 -18.64 -3.30 20.93
C GLY A 156 -19.21 -2.22 21.85
N SER A 157 -20.02 -2.64 22.82
CA SER A 157 -20.70 -1.74 23.77
C SER A 157 -19.78 -1.12 24.83
N ALA A 158 -18.57 -1.67 25.01
CA ALA A 158 -17.59 -1.20 25.98
C ALA A 158 -16.71 -0.03 25.50
N ALA A 159 -16.92 0.44 24.26
CA ALA A 159 -16.16 1.54 23.69
C ALA A 159 -16.20 2.78 24.60
N GLY A 160 -15.06 3.40 24.87
CA GLY A 160 -15.00 4.69 25.56
C GLY A 160 -15.33 5.86 24.62
N PRO A 161 -15.30 7.10 25.14
CA PRO A 161 -15.54 8.31 24.35
C PRO A 161 -14.54 8.50 23.20
N VAL A 162 -13.28 8.13 23.41
CA VAL A 162 -12.21 8.30 22.41
C VAL A 162 -12.36 7.30 21.26
N GLU A 163 -12.71 6.06 21.56
CA GLU A 163 -12.92 5.02 20.56
C GLU A 163 -14.15 5.32 19.69
N ARG A 164 -15.22 5.87 20.28
CA ARG A 164 -16.37 6.39 19.53
C ARG A 164 -15.97 7.56 18.63
N ALA A 165 -15.22 8.52 19.17
CA ALA A 165 -14.69 9.66 18.41
C ALA A 165 -13.79 9.23 17.24
N LEU A 166 -13.03 8.13 17.40
CA LEU A 166 -12.23 7.55 16.32
C LEU A 166 -13.10 6.96 15.21
N ALA A 167 -14.24 6.34 15.55
CA ALA A 167 -15.22 5.87 14.58
C ALA A 167 -15.87 7.04 13.82
N ASP A 168 -16.21 8.12 14.52
CA ASP A 168 -16.75 9.34 13.93
C ASP A 168 -15.73 9.99 12.97
N LEU A 169 -14.45 10.05 13.37
CA LEU A 169 -13.35 10.49 12.51
C LEU A 169 -13.20 9.64 11.26
N LEU A 170 -13.23 8.31 11.40
CA LEU A 170 -13.17 7.40 10.26
C LEU A 170 -14.33 7.67 9.29
N ALA A 171 -15.55 7.88 9.81
CA ALA A 171 -16.71 8.22 9.00
C ALA A 171 -16.55 9.56 8.26
N ALA A 172 -16.12 10.61 8.95
CA ALA A 172 -15.86 11.93 8.37
C ALA A 172 -14.79 11.87 7.28
N TYR A 173 -13.66 11.22 7.56
CA TYR A 173 -12.57 10.99 6.61
C TYR A 173 -13.04 10.24 5.36
N ARG A 174 -13.82 9.16 5.53
CA ARG A 174 -14.34 8.36 4.40
C ARG A 174 -15.34 9.16 3.54
N ARG A 175 -16.17 10.01 4.14
CA ARG A 175 -17.06 10.90 3.39
C ARG A 175 -16.28 11.90 2.54
N LEU A 176 -15.20 12.49 3.08
CA LEU A 176 -14.33 13.39 2.33
C LEU A 176 -13.65 12.67 1.15
N LEU A 177 -13.11 11.47 1.38
CA LEU A 177 -12.54 10.64 0.31
C LEU A 177 -13.56 10.28 -0.78
N GLY A 178 -14.82 10.02 -0.42
CA GLY A 178 -15.88 9.65 -1.35
C GLY A 178 -16.47 10.83 -2.13
N ARG A 179 -16.39 12.06 -1.59
CA ARG A 179 -16.90 13.28 -2.22
C ARG A 179 -15.87 13.99 -3.08
N ALA A 180 -14.58 13.77 -2.86
CA ALA A 180 -13.55 14.40 -3.64
C ALA A 180 -13.62 13.93 -5.11
N ARG A 181 -14.18 14.78 -6.00
CA ARG A 181 -13.51 15.01 -7.28
C ARG A 181 -12.16 15.60 -6.89
N LEU A 182 -11.10 14.81 -7.02
CA LEU A 182 -9.73 15.09 -6.59
C LEU A 182 -9.18 16.49 -6.96
N ALA A 183 -9.81 17.19 -7.91
CA ALA A 183 -9.49 18.57 -8.29
C ALA A 183 -9.70 19.59 -7.15
N ASP A 184 -10.71 19.43 -6.30
CA ASP A 184 -11.08 20.46 -5.31
C ASP A 184 -10.16 20.43 -4.07
N ALA A 185 -9.68 19.24 -3.70
CA ALA A 185 -8.74 19.06 -2.58
C ALA A 185 -7.33 19.58 -2.91
N ALA A 186 -6.92 19.54 -4.19
CA ALA A 186 -5.65 20.10 -4.64
C ALA A 186 -5.68 21.64 -4.69
N GLN A 187 -6.82 22.24 -5.06
CA GLN A 187 -6.99 23.70 -5.02
C GLN A 187 -6.94 24.27 -3.59
N ALA A 188 -7.49 23.56 -2.61
CA ALA A 188 -7.40 23.97 -1.21
C ALA A 188 -5.96 23.99 -0.66
N PHE A 189 -5.08 23.10 -1.14
CA PHE A 189 -3.67 23.07 -0.70
C PHE A 189 -2.85 24.24 -1.25
N HIS A 190 -3.10 24.66 -2.49
CA HIS A 190 -2.44 25.83 -3.08
C HIS A 190 -2.92 27.17 -2.53
N ALA A 191 -4.06 27.20 -1.83
CA ALA A 191 -4.55 28.41 -1.17
C ALA A 191 -3.95 28.62 0.23
N VAL A 192 -3.27 27.61 0.79
CA VAL A 192 -2.72 27.60 2.16
C VAL A 192 -1.18 27.59 2.17
N ALA A 193 -0.52 27.39 1.02
CA ALA A 193 0.92 27.48 0.84
C ALA A 193 1.33 28.81 0.21
#